data_AF-A0A914FJ70-F1
#
_entry.id   AF-A0A914FJ70-F1
#
_cell.length_a   1.000
_cell.length_b   1.000
_cell.length_c   1.000
_cell.angle_alpha   90.00
_cell.angle_beta   90.00
_cell.angle_gamma   90.00
#
_symmetry.space_group_name_H-M   'P 1'
#
loop_
_entity.id
_entity.type
_entity.pdbx_description
1 polymer ?
#
loop_
_entity_poly.entity_id
_entity_poly.type
_entity_poly.pdbx_seq_one_letter_code
_entity_poly.pdbx_strand_id
1 'polypeptide(L)'
;MEKITQKNCFGFEIQKQFDLTKTEETRLAVAQRRMERRLLNVRLIDRHSREWLRERTQLKDIVHAARQRKWNYIRKLMTLPDNRWNRKLTE
;
A
#
# COMPACT_ATOMS: atom_id res chain seq x y z
N MET A 1 -10.14 -12.39 29.45
CA MET A 1 -9.82 -10.97 29.27
C MET A 1 -8.46 -10.77 28.59
N GLU A 2 -7.41 -11.52 28.97
CA GLU A 2 -6.03 -11.35 28.44
C GLU A 2 -5.82 -11.72 26.97
N LYS A 3 -6.62 -12.65 26.42
CA LYS A 3 -6.50 -13.07 25.01
C LYS A 3 -6.95 -12.01 24.00
N ILE A 4 -7.74 -11.01 24.42
CA ILE A 4 -8.24 -9.94 23.52
C ILE A 4 -7.21 -8.81 23.45
N THR A 5 -6.58 -8.46 24.58
CA THR A 5 -5.52 -7.44 24.64
C THR A 5 -4.27 -7.87 23.89
N GLN A 6 -3.84 -9.13 23.99
CA GLN A 6 -2.69 -9.66 23.25
C GLN A 6 -2.92 -9.71 21.73
N LYS A 7 -4.12 -10.11 21.27
CA LYS A 7 -4.47 -10.09 19.84
C LYS A 7 -4.45 -8.68 19.24
N ASN A 8 -4.85 -7.68 20.01
CA ASN A 8 -4.84 -6.28 19.56
C ASN A 8 -3.40 -5.71 19.51
N CYS A 9 -2.51 -6.07 20.44
CA CYS A 9 -1.10 -5.67 20.38
C CYS A 9 -0.34 -6.34 19.23
N PHE A 10 -0.48 -7.65 19.03
CA PHE A 10 0.15 -8.36 17.91
C PHE A 10 -0.30 -7.82 16.55
N GLY A 11 -1.58 -7.40 16.46
CA GLY A 11 -2.08 -6.82 15.23
C GLY A 11 -1.44 -5.48 14.87
N PHE A 12 -1.06 -4.69 15.87
CA PHE A 12 -0.39 -3.41 15.69
C PHE A 12 1.09 -3.58 15.29
N GLU A 13 1.79 -4.59 15.83
CA GLU A 13 3.19 -4.87 15.50
C GLU A 13 3.37 -5.40 14.07
N ILE A 14 2.53 -6.37 13.67
CA ILE A 14 2.54 -6.88 12.29
C ILE A 14 2.16 -5.75 11.31
N GLN A 15 1.22 -4.88 11.69
CA GLN A 15 0.88 -3.71 10.88
C GLN A 15 2.09 -2.82 10.65
N LYS A 16 2.83 -2.48 11.70
CA LYS A 16 4.03 -1.64 11.61
C LYS A 16 5.11 -2.23 10.69
N GLN A 17 5.30 -3.55 10.71
CA GLN A 17 6.28 -4.22 9.86
C GLN A 17 5.91 -4.16 8.37
N PHE A 18 4.62 -4.22 8.06
CA PHE A 18 4.10 -4.19 6.70
C PHE A 18 3.56 -2.83 6.28
N ASP A 19 3.80 -1.77 7.03
CA ASP A 19 3.40 -0.43 6.60
C ASP A 19 4.18 0.01 5.34
N LEU A 20 3.63 0.97 4.59
CA LEU A 20 4.40 1.60 3.51
C LEU A 20 5.34 2.64 4.11
N THR A 21 6.61 2.57 3.74
CA THR A 21 7.55 3.65 4.07
C THR A 21 7.28 4.87 3.19
N LYS A 22 7.51 6.09 3.71
CA LYS A 22 7.33 7.33 2.93
C LYS A 22 8.11 7.32 1.60
N THR A 23 9.27 6.66 1.58
CA THR A 23 10.10 6.52 0.38
C THR A 23 9.46 5.60 -0.67
N GLU A 24 8.80 4.52 -0.26
CA GLU A 24 8.02 3.66 -1.17
C GLU A 24 6.79 4.39 -1.71
N GLU A 25 6.08 5.13 -0.86
CA GLU A 25 4.90 5.91 -1.28
C GLU A 25 5.25 6.94 -2.36
N THR A 26 6.35 7.67 -2.15
CA THR A 26 6.84 8.64 -3.13
C THR A 26 7.25 7.97 -4.43
N ARG A 27 7.96 6.84 -4.38
CA ARG A 27 8.33 6.06 -5.59
C ARG A 27 7.10 5.59 -6.36
N LEU A 28 6.10 5.03 -5.68
CA LEU A 28 4.85 4.59 -6.29
C LEU A 28 4.08 5.77 -6.92
N ALA A 29 3.98 6.89 -6.21
CA ALA A 29 3.31 8.09 -6.71
C ALA A 29 4.03 8.72 -7.91
N VAL A 30 5.37 8.68 -7.96
CA VAL A 30 6.15 9.12 -9.12
C VAL A 30 5.98 8.17 -10.30
N ALA A 31 6.03 6.86 -10.06
CA ALA A 31 5.83 5.85 -11.08
C ALA A 31 4.44 5.99 -11.74
N GLN A 32 3.38 6.13 -10.93
CA GLN A 32 2.04 6.33 -11.46
C GLN A 32 1.93 7.63 -12.26
N ARG A 33 2.48 8.76 -11.76
CA ARG A 33 2.47 10.04 -12.50
C ARG A 33 3.21 9.97 -13.84
N ARG A 34 4.31 9.22 -13.91
CA ARG A 34 5.05 9.00 -15.18
C ARG A 34 4.24 8.15 -16.14
N MET A 35 3.55 7.13 -15.63
CA MET A 35 2.67 6.28 -16.43
C MET A 35 1.47 7.07 -16.99
N GLU A 36 0.80 7.86 -16.14
CA GLU A 36 -0.34 8.72 -16.54
C GLU A 36 0.06 9.71 -17.63
N ARG A 37 1.24 10.34 -17.50
CA ARG A 37 1.76 11.24 -18.54
C ARG A 37 2.02 10.53 -19.86
N ARG A 38 2.60 9.33 -19.83
CA ARG A 38 2.83 8.53 -21.05
C ARG A 38 1.53 8.09 -21.70
N LEU A 39 0.53 7.70 -20.90
CA LEU A 39 -0.79 7.30 -21.40
C LEU A 39 -1.50 8.44 -22.14
N LEU A 40 -1.39 9.66 -21.63
CA LEU A 40 -1.99 10.86 -22.23
C LEU A 40 -1.08 11.57 -23.23
N ASN A 41 0.12 11.03 -23.49
CA ASN A 41 1.17 11.63 -24.32
C ASN A 41 1.52 13.09 -23.92
N VAL A 42 1.52 13.37 -22.62
CA VAL A 42 1.78 14.70 -22.05
C VAL A 42 3.26 14.85 -21.72
N ARG A 43 3.85 15.96 -22.16
CA ARG A 43 5.24 16.32 -21.89
C ARG A 43 5.36 17.11 -20.59
N LEU A 44 6.56 17.17 -20.03
CA LEU A 44 6.84 17.97 -18.81
C LEU A 44 6.63 19.47 -19.04
N ILE A 45 6.83 19.94 -20.28
CA ILE A 45 6.69 21.36 -20.65
C ILE A 45 5.24 21.85 -20.56
N ASP A 46 4.28 20.94 -20.72
CA ASP A 46 2.84 21.24 -20.68
C ASP A 46 2.36 21.60 -19.25
N ARG A 47 3.20 21.34 -18.23
CA ARG A 47 2.99 21.73 -16.82
C ARG A 47 1.63 21.35 -16.23
N HIS A 48 1.01 20.28 -16.72
CA HIS A 48 -0.22 19.76 -16.13
C HIS A 48 -0.02 19.29 -14.69
N SER A 49 -0.98 19.67 -13.84
CA SER A 49 -1.04 19.31 -12.43
C SER A 49 -1.28 17.80 -12.24
N ARG A 50 -1.05 17.28 -11.02
CA ARG A 50 -1.30 15.86 -10.74
C ARG A 50 -2.81 15.58 -10.77
N GLU A 51 -3.59 16.51 -10.26
CA GLU A 51 -5.06 16.44 -10.15
C GLU A 51 -5.66 16.33 -11.55
N TRP A 52 -5.18 17.15 -12.49
CA TRP A 52 -5.60 17.10 -13.89
C TRP A 52 -5.30 15.73 -14.55
N LEU A 53 -4.12 15.16 -14.30
CA LEU A 53 -3.78 13.81 -14.79
C LEU A 53 -4.71 12.74 -14.21
N ARG A 54 -5.18 12.92 -12.96
CA ARG A 54 -6.07 11.97 -12.30
C ARG A 54 -7.49 12.04 -12.82
N GLU A 55 -8.02 13.25 -13.01
CA GLU A 55 -9.34 13.45 -13.60
C GLU A 55 -9.43 12.84 -15.00
N ARG A 56 -8.38 13.00 -15.81
CA ARG A 56 -8.38 12.51 -17.18
C ARG A 56 -8.22 11.00 -17.29
N THR A 57 -7.43 10.37 -16.42
CA THR A 57 -7.15 8.93 -16.48
C THR A 57 -8.12 8.10 -15.65
N GLN A 58 -8.79 8.70 -14.65
CA GLN A 58 -9.68 8.02 -13.69
C GLN A 58 -9.01 6.81 -13.00
N LEU A 59 -7.69 6.77 -12.96
CA LEU A 59 -6.94 5.68 -12.35
C LEU A 59 -7.01 5.78 -10.82
N LYS A 60 -7.26 4.64 -10.18
CA LYS A 60 -7.21 4.52 -8.72
C LYS A 60 -5.83 4.91 -8.19
N ASP A 61 -5.79 5.53 -7.01
CA ASP A 61 -4.51 5.86 -6.37
C ASP A 61 -3.74 4.58 -6.00
N ILE A 62 -2.55 4.44 -6.58
CA ILE A 62 -1.70 3.26 -6.37
C ILE A 62 -1.24 3.16 -4.91
N VAL A 63 -1.05 4.30 -4.23
CA VAL A 63 -0.58 4.29 -2.83
C VAL A 63 -1.68 3.72 -1.93
N HIS A 64 -2.91 4.18 -2.12
CA HIS A 64 -4.08 3.63 -1.42
C HIS A 64 -4.25 2.12 -1.74
N ALA A 65 -4.17 1.75 -3.02
CA ALA A 65 -4.31 0.35 -3.42
C ALA A 65 -3.16 -0.54 -2.89
N ALA A 66 -1.94 -0.01 -2.75
CA ALA A 66 -0.82 -0.72 -2.14
C ALA A 66 -1.04 -0.94 -0.64
N ARG A 67 -1.44 0.11 0.10
CA ARG A 67 -1.78 0.00 1.53
C ARG A 67 -2.90 -1.02 1.75
N GLN A 68 -3.96 -0.97 0.94
CA GLN A 68 -5.07 -1.91 1.05
C GLN A 68 -4.64 -3.36 0.77
N ARG A 69 -3.77 -3.59 -0.22
CA ARG A 69 -3.23 -4.93 -0.49
C ARG A 69 -2.38 -5.46 0.66
N LYS A 70 -1.51 -4.63 1.22
CA LYS A 70 -0.71 -5.01 2.40
C LYS A 70 -1.62 -5.34 3.59
N TRP A 71 -2.63 -4.50 3.85
CA TRP A 71 -3.63 -4.78 4.89
C TRP A 71 -4.36 -6.11 4.68
N ASN A 72 -4.81 -6.38 3.46
CA ASN A 72 -5.47 -7.65 3.13
C ASN A 72 -4.54 -8.86 3.33
N TYR A 73 -3.25 -8.71 3.04
CA TYR A 73 -2.26 -9.74 3.29
C TYR A 73 -2.06 -9.99 4.79
N ILE A 74 -1.92 -8.92 5.59
CA ILE A 74 -1.82 -8.99 7.05
C ILE A 74 -3.05 -9.66 7.65
N ARG A 75 -4.25 -9.27 7.21
CA ARG A 75 -5.51 -9.91 7.62
C ARG A 75 -5.52 -11.40 7.34
N LYS A 76 -4.97 -11.81 6.19
CA LYS A 76 -4.78 -13.23 5.85
C LYS A 76 -3.77 -13.90 6.77
N LEU A 77 -2.64 -13.26 7.09
CA LEU A 77 -1.65 -13.78 8.05
C LEU A 77 -2.26 -14.03 9.44
N MET A 78 -3.05 -13.09 9.94
CA MET A 78 -3.73 -13.20 11.24
C MET A 78 -4.76 -14.33 11.31
N THR A 79 -5.33 -14.72 10.17
CA THR A 79 -6.32 -15.79 10.07
C THR A 79 -5.70 -17.16 9.77
N LEU A 80 -4.39 -17.23 9.47
CA LEU A 80 -3.67 -18.47 9.20
C LEU A 80 -3.20 -19.13 10.51
N PRO A 81 -3.25 -20.48 10.62
CA PRO A 81 -2.70 -21.20 11.77
C PRO A 81 -1.17 -21.08 11.86
N ASP A 82 -0.63 -21.04 13.09
CA ASP A 82 0.77 -20.76 13.46
C ASP A 82 1.80 -21.63 12.75
N ASN A 83 1.44 -22.86 12.36
CA ASN A 83 2.43 -23.80 11.83
C ASN A 83 2.89 -23.49 10.38
N ARG A 84 2.36 -22.46 9.72
CA ARG A 84 2.81 -22.07 8.37
C ARG A 84 4.01 -21.14 8.44
N TRP A 85 5.00 -21.38 7.59
CA TRP A 85 6.24 -20.62 7.54
C TRP A 85 6.05 -19.10 7.44
N ASN A 86 5.03 -18.64 6.69
CA ASN A 86 4.70 -17.23 6.55
C ASN A 86 4.46 -16.55 7.90
N ARG A 87 3.78 -17.24 8.82
CA ARG A 87 3.43 -16.69 10.13
C ARG A 87 4.63 -16.74 11.08
N LYS A 88 5.40 -17.83 11.06
CA LYS A 88 6.65 -17.96 11.82
C LYS A 88 7.69 -16.88 11.49
N LEU A 89 7.72 -16.36 10.26
CA LEU A 89 8.60 -15.25 9.88
C LEU A 89 8.17 -13.89 10.45
N THR A 90 6.97 -13.81 11.02
CA THR A 90 6.36 -12.55 11.47
C THR A 90 6.14 -12.50 12.98
N GLU A 91 6.30 -13.63 13.67
CA GLU A 91 6.37 -13.77 15.14
C GLU A 91 7.79 -13.48 15.63
#